data_AF-A0A0L0CI33-F1
#
_entry.id   AF-A0A0L0CI33-F1
#
_cell.length_a   1.000
_cell.length_b   1.000
_cell.length_c   1.000
_cell.angle_alpha   90.00
_cell.angle_beta   90.00
_cell.angle_gamma   90.00
#
_symmetry.space_group_name_H-M   'P 1'
#
loop_
_entity.id
_entity.type
_entity.pdbx_description
1 polymer ?
#
loop_
_entity_poly.entity_id
_entity_poly.type
_entity_poly.pdbx_seq_one_letter_code
_entity_poly.pdbx_strand_id
1 'polypeptide(L)'
;MLLKLLYQLIALLFIFKIKGIYSYGKIYTTSDNKQYYIEADQEYTWFDGLSRCLKMNMNLVSIETEEKSREINQLVLDTFDRNVKLWVGGVMSHYHDGRQYIWTRTGQPFTYSYWSGANPDFETNSEYCVQIGWGYNMEWNDKSCDSRLGYICELPQQEDWEGKQENTLPNLMNKLQEVQQLINEDAERKNIWHMEAEDQKYKIQYELNNLKDQLQQLEKENLIKKEKLLEKSLQTEIKVKEILQKKLQKPLEMWSELQQLREKYSKKPKESAPSETIEWQGLRLVMG
;
A
#
# COMPACT_ATOMS: atom_id res chain seq x y z
N MET A 1 -53.14 10.39 20.98
CA MET A 1 -52.54 11.66 20.53
C MET A 1 -51.05 11.51 20.23
N LEU A 2 -50.25 10.99 21.16
CA LEU A 2 -48.79 10.76 21.00
C LEU A 2 -48.40 9.89 19.80
N LEU A 3 -49.14 8.80 19.54
CA LEU A 3 -48.85 7.90 18.41
C LEU A 3 -49.07 8.57 17.03
N LYS A 4 -50.05 9.48 16.92
CA LYS A 4 -50.29 10.25 15.69
C LYS A 4 -49.18 11.27 15.45
N LEU A 5 -48.70 11.94 16.51
CA LEU A 5 -47.57 12.86 16.44
C LEU A 5 -46.27 12.14 16.08
N LEU A 6 -46.03 10.95 16.63
CA LEU A 6 -44.88 10.11 16.29
C LEU A 6 -44.93 9.67 14.81
N TYR A 7 -46.09 9.24 14.31
CA TYR A 7 -46.25 8.87 12.90
C TYR A 7 -46.03 10.07 11.96
N GLN A 8 -46.55 11.26 12.33
CA GLN A 8 -46.31 12.48 11.55
C GLN A 8 -44.84 12.89 11.54
N LEU A 9 -44.13 12.77 12.67
CA LEU A 9 -42.68 13.02 12.74
C LEU A 9 -41.88 12.02 11.89
N ILE A 10 -42.19 10.72 11.98
CA ILE A 10 -41.55 9.69 11.16
C ILE A 10 -41.83 9.94 9.67
N ALA A 11 -43.07 10.23 9.29
CA ALA A 11 -43.44 10.53 7.92
C ALA A 11 -42.71 11.77 7.38
N LEU A 12 -42.58 12.83 8.19
CA LEU A 12 -41.79 14.01 7.83
C LEU A 12 -40.32 13.66 7.65
N LEU A 13 -39.72 12.90 8.56
CA LEU A 13 -38.32 12.45 8.43
C LEU A 13 -38.10 11.56 7.20
N PHE A 14 -39.06 10.69 6.86
CA PHE A 14 -39.04 9.91 5.62
C PHE A 14 -39.20 10.80 4.38
N ILE A 15 -40.11 11.79 4.38
CA ILE A 15 -40.27 12.74 3.26
C ILE A 15 -38.99 13.57 3.06
N PHE A 16 -38.37 14.06 4.15
CA PHE A 16 -37.10 14.78 4.09
C PHE A 16 -35.95 13.88 3.61
N LYS A 17 -35.89 12.61 4.07
CA LYS A 17 -34.91 11.65 3.54
C LYS A 17 -35.15 11.33 2.07
N ILE A 18 -36.40 11.11 1.64
CA ILE A 18 -36.74 10.82 0.22
C ILE A 18 -36.37 12.01 -0.68
N LYS A 19 -36.65 13.25 -0.25
CA LYS A 19 -36.23 14.46 -0.97
C LYS A 19 -34.70 14.61 -1.04
N GLY A 20 -33.96 14.16 -0.02
CA GLY A 20 -32.50 14.16 0.00
C GLY A 20 -31.82 13.01 -0.77
N ILE A 21 -32.58 12.05 -1.31
CA ILE A 21 -32.02 10.86 -1.99
C ILE A 21 -32.06 10.98 -3.52
N TYR A 22 -32.79 11.95 -4.08
CA TYR A 22 -32.97 12.08 -5.53
C TYR A 22 -32.83 13.53 -5.99
N SER A 23 -31.62 14.10 -5.86
CA SER A 23 -31.21 15.09 -6.87
C SER A 23 -30.55 14.31 -7.99
N TYR A 24 -31.16 14.35 -9.17
CA TYR A 24 -30.54 13.91 -10.40
C TYR A 24 -30.13 15.19 -11.12
N GLY A 25 -28.89 15.23 -11.60
CA GLY A 25 -28.46 16.26 -12.53
C GLY A 25 -29.48 16.46 -13.67
N LYS A 26 -29.49 17.66 -14.22
CA LYS A 26 -30.49 18.10 -15.20
C LYS A 26 -29.85 18.26 -16.57
N ILE A 27 -30.67 18.05 -17.61
CA ILE A 27 -30.29 18.40 -18.98
C ILE A 27 -30.61 19.87 -19.20
N TYR A 28 -29.63 20.59 -19.74
CA TYR A 28 -29.69 21.99 -20.15
C TYR A 28 -29.45 22.05 -21.65
N THR A 29 -30.29 22.83 -22.34
CA THR A 29 -30.20 23.01 -23.79
C THR A 29 -29.82 24.44 -24.11
N THR A 30 -28.76 24.64 -24.89
CA THR A 30 -28.35 25.97 -25.36
C THR A 30 -29.23 26.45 -26.51
N SER A 31 -29.09 27.74 -26.90
CA SER A 31 -29.82 28.29 -28.07
C SER A 31 -29.58 27.51 -29.36
N ASP A 32 -28.40 26.88 -29.46
CA ASP A 32 -27.95 26.14 -30.64
C ASP A 32 -28.30 24.65 -30.54
N ASN A 33 -29.27 24.29 -29.68
CA ASN A 33 -29.74 22.93 -29.42
C ASN A 33 -28.68 21.95 -28.90
N LYS A 34 -27.54 22.42 -28.39
CA LYS A 34 -26.57 21.56 -27.70
C LYS A 34 -27.11 21.20 -26.33
N GLN A 35 -26.96 19.93 -25.93
CA GLN A 35 -27.44 19.44 -24.64
C GLN A 35 -26.29 19.07 -23.71
N TYR A 36 -26.37 19.60 -22.49
CA TYR A 36 -25.44 19.33 -21.41
C TYR A 36 -26.17 18.76 -20.22
N TYR A 37 -25.67 17.67 -19.66
CA TYR A 37 -26.15 17.16 -18.38
C TYR A 37 -25.24 17.69 -17.28
N ILE A 38 -25.80 18.36 -16.28
CA ILE A 38 -25.00 18.92 -15.17
C ILE A 38 -25.51 18.38 -13.85
N GLU A 39 -24.62 17.74 -13.10
CA GLU A 39 -24.82 17.31 -11.72
C GLU A 39 -23.91 18.15 -10.82
N ALA A 40 -24.49 19.13 -10.13
CA ALA A 40 -23.77 20.07 -9.28
C ALA A 40 -24.03 19.85 -7.77
N ASP A 41 -25.08 19.10 -7.41
CA ASP A 41 -25.53 18.96 -6.03
C ASP A 41 -24.85 17.81 -5.30
N GLN A 42 -24.37 16.81 -6.04
CA GLN A 42 -23.73 15.61 -5.51
C GLN A 42 -22.26 15.54 -5.93
N GLU A 43 -21.41 15.07 -5.00
CA GLU A 43 -19.97 15.05 -5.19
C GLU A 43 -19.44 13.66 -5.58
N TYR A 44 -18.73 13.60 -6.70
CA TYR A 44 -18.21 12.40 -7.34
C TYR A 44 -16.74 12.56 -7.69
N THR A 45 -16.01 11.45 -7.73
CA THR A 45 -14.66 11.43 -8.31
C THR A 45 -14.73 11.72 -9.81
N TRP A 46 -13.61 12.10 -10.42
CA TRP A 46 -13.59 12.31 -11.87
C TRP A 46 -13.98 11.04 -12.63
N PHE A 47 -13.51 9.87 -12.17
CA PHE A 47 -13.85 8.56 -12.75
C PHE A 47 -15.33 8.21 -12.59
N ASP A 48 -15.95 8.55 -11.45
CA ASP A 48 -17.38 8.40 -11.24
C ASP A 48 -18.18 9.26 -12.22
N GLY A 49 -17.79 10.53 -12.41
CA GLY A 49 -18.39 11.45 -13.37
C GLY A 49 -18.31 10.92 -14.81
N LEU A 50 -17.11 10.49 -15.23
CA LEU A 50 -16.90 9.85 -16.52
C LEU A 50 -17.81 8.62 -16.71
N SER A 51 -17.81 7.70 -15.74
CA SER A 51 -18.64 6.49 -15.79
C SER A 51 -20.13 6.82 -15.91
N ARG A 52 -20.61 7.86 -15.21
CA ARG A 52 -22.00 8.31 -15.24
C ARG A 52 -22.38 8.93 -16.57
N CYS A 53 -21.53 9.78 -17.15
CA CYS A 53 -21.75 10.32 -18.49
C CYS A 53 -21.84 9.18 -19.52
N LEU A 54 -20.90 8.23 -19.47
CA LEU A 54 -20.88 7.09 -20.40
C LEU A 54 -22.14 6.21 -20.29
N LYS A 55 -22.67 6.01 -19.07
CA LYS A 55 -23.94 5.27 -18.86
C LYS A 55 -25.15 5.97 -19.49
N MET A 56 -25.07 7.27 -19.75
CA MET A 56 -26.10 8.05 -20.44
C MET A 56 -25.81 8.21 -21.94
N ASN A 57 -24.84 7.47 -22.50
CA ASN A 57 -24.32 7.67 -23.85
C ASN A 57 -23.80 9.10 -24.11
N MET A 58 -23.27 9.72 -23.06
CA MET A 58 -22.63 11.03 -23.08
C MET A 58 -21.14 10.90 -22.75
N ASN A 59 -20.40 11.98 -22.86
CA ASN A 59 -19.02 12.08 -22.37
C ASN A 59 -18.92 13.21 -21.36
N LEU A 60 -17.93 13.19 -20.45
CA LEU A 60 -17.55 14.44 -19.78
C LEU A 60 -17.24 15.49 -20.85
N VAL A 61 -17.67 16.73 -20.63
CA VAL A 61 -17.56 17.77 -21.66
C VAL A 61 -16.10 18.03 -22.04
N SER A 62 -15.82 18.07 -23.34
CA SER A 62 -14.54 18.55 -23.87
C SER A 62 -14.66 20.02 -24.26
N ILE A 63 -13.76 20.88 -23.80
CA ILE A 63 -13.79 22.32 -24.09
C ILE A 63 -12.67 22.66 -25.08
N GLU A 64 -12.90 22.35 -26.35
CA GLU A 64 -11.87 22.41 -27.41
C GLU A 64 -11.63 23.81 -27.99
N THR A 65 -12.55 24.75 -27.74
CA THR A 65 -12.49 26.10 -28.31
C THR A 65 -12.88 27.15 -27.28
N GLU A 66 -12.42 28.38 -27.49
CA GLU A 66 -12.80 29.52 -26.67
C GLU A 66 -14.31 29.78 -26.71
N GLU A 67 -14.94 29.61 -27.88
CA GLU A 67 -16.39 29.76 -28.05
C GLU A 67 -17.16 28.79 -27.15
N LYS A 68 -16.77 27.50 -27.14
CA LYS A 68 -17.38 26.49 -26.27
C LYS A 68 -17.11 26.78 -24.79
N SER A 69 -15.92 27.28 -24.46
CA SER A 69 -15.60 27.73 -23.10
C SER A 69 -16.56 28.81 -22.62
N ARG A 70 -16.81 29.83 -23.45
CA ARG A 70 -17.78 30.90 -23.14
C ARG A 70 -19.21 30.36 -22.99
N GLU A 71 -19.64 29.47 -23.88
CA GLU A 71 -20.97 28.82 -23.82
C GLU A 71 -21.17 28.05 -22.51
N ILE A 72 -20.22 27.19 -22.15
CA ILE A 72 -20.27 26.40 -20.90
C ILE A 72 -20.20 27.31 -19.68
N ASN A 73 -19.29 28.27 -19.65
CA ASN A 73 -19.11 29.16 -18.51
C ASN A 73 -20.37 30.00 -18.27
N GLN A 74 -20.97 30.54 -19.33
CA GLN A 74 -22.22 31.30 -19.23
C GLN A 74 -23.37 30.42 -18.73
N LEU A 75 -23.53 29.21 -19.30
CA LEU A 75 -24.55 28.26 -18.86
C LEU A 75 -24.43 27.95 -17.37
N VAL A 76 -23.22 27.67 -16.88
CA VAL A 76 -23.01 27.32 -15.48
C VAL A 76 -23.22 28.55 -14.57
N LEU A 77 -22.73 29.73 -14.95
CA LEU A 77 -22.89 30.96 -14.17
C LEU A 77 -24.35 31.45 -14.09
N ASP A 78 -25.16 31.20 -15.13
CA ASP A 78 -26.59 31.55 -15.13
C ASP A 78 -27.44 30.57 -14.31
N THR A 79 -26.92 29.37 -14.06
CA THR A 79 -27.68 28.26 -13.46
C THR A 79 -27.33 28.00 -12.00
N PHE A 80 -26.06 28.18 -11.61
CA PHE A 80 -25.54 27.75 -10.32
C PHE A 80 -24.80 28.88 -9.59
N ASP A 81 -24.53 28.67 -8.30
CA ASP A 81 -23.71 29.60 -7.52
C ASP A 81 -22.29 29.72 -8.08
N ARG A 82 -21.69 30.91 -7.95
CA ARG A 82 -20.34 31.22 -8.47
C ARG A 82 -19.21 30.35 -7.91
N ASN A 83 -19.47 29.60 -6.84
CA ASN A 83 -18.49 28.70 -6.21
C ASN A 83 -18.60 27.24 -6.69
N VAL A 84 -19.50 26.95 -7.63
CA VAL A 84 -19.66 25.60 -8.18
C VAL A 84 -18.38 25.15 -8.87
N LYS A 85 -17.98 23.90 -8.63
CA LYS A 85 -16.83 23.26 -9.26
C LYS A 85 -17.28 21.99 -9.94
N LEU A 86 -16.92 21.85 -11.21
CA LEU A 86 -17.41 20.76 -12.05
C LEU A 86 -16.25 20.08 -12.77
N TRP A 87 -16.24 18.75 -12.75
CA TRP A 87 -15.36 17.95 -13.59
C TRP A 87 -15.69 18.11 -15.07
N VAL A 88 -14.64 18.21 -15.89
CA VAL A 88 -14.69 18.18 -17.35
C VAL A 88 -13.81 17.03 -17.89
N GLY A 89 -13.90 16.73 -19.18
CA GLY A 89 -13.28 15.54 -19.79
C GLY A 89 -11.76 15.60 -19.97
N GLY A 90 -11.09 16.53 -19.30
CA GLY A 90 -9.65 16.72 -19.36
C GLY A 90 -8.91 15.75 -18.46
N VAL A 91 -7.92 15.04 -19.00
CA VAL A 91 -7.05 14.15 -18.24
C VAL A 91 -5.60 14.22 -18.73
N MET A 92 -4.65 14.14 -17.81
CA MET A 92 -3.23 14.01 -18.11
C MET A 92 -2.95 12.64 -18.73
N SER A 93 -2.26 12.62 -19.86
CA SER A 93 -1.80 11.42 -20.54
C SER A 93 -0.28 11.46 -20.70
N HIS A 94 0.33 10.28 -20.68
CA HIS A 94 1.73 10.07 -21.05
C HIS A 94 1.78 9.70 -22.53
N TYR A 95 1.91 10.69 -23.41
CA TYR A 95 2.18 10.46 -24.83
C TYR A 95 3.68 10.26 -25.07
N HIS A 96 4.06 9.81 -26.26
CA HIS A 96 5.45 9.55 -26.65
C HIS A 96 6.40 10.74 -26.40
N ASP A 97 5.88 11.98 -26.43
CA ASP A 97 6.64 13.22 -26.28
C ASP A 97 6.51 13.87 -24.88
N GLY A 98 5.96 13.15 -23.89
CA GLY A 98 5.87 13.59 -22.51
C GLY A 98 4.44 13.76 -21.98
N ARG A 99 4.32 14.54 -20.90
CA ARG A 99 3.04 14.80 -20.20
C ARG A 99 2.22 15.82 -20.97
N GLN A 100 1.02 15.42 -21.42
CA GLN A 100 0.07 16.30 -22.11
C GLN A 100 -1.35 16.05 -21.62
N TYR A 101 -2.16 17.10 -21.48
CA TYR A 101 -3.59 16.96 -21.25
C TYR A 101 -4.30 16.62 -22.56
N ILE A 102 -5.22 15.64 -22.49
CA ILE A 102 -6.05 15.20 -23.62
C ILE A 102 -7.53 15.26 -23.23
N TRP A 103 -8.40 15.38 -24.23
CA TRP A 103 -9.84 15.23 -24.06
C TRP A 103 -10.25 13.77 -24.16
N THR A 104 -10.93 13.22 -23.16
CA THR A 104 -11.35 11.80 -23.15
C THR A 104 -12.28 11.44 -24.32
N ARG A 105 -13.10 12.38 -24.80
CA ARG A 105 -14.02 12.14 -25.91
C ARG A 105 -13.30 11.91 -27.24
N THR A 106 -12.26 12.70 -27.54
CA THR A 106 -11.60 12.71 -28.85
C THR A 106 -10.21 12.06 -28.84
N GLY A 107 -9.65 11.84 -27.64
CA GLY A 107 -8.26 11.41 -27.44
C GLY A 107 -7.23 12.46 -27.87
N GLN A 108 -7.66 13.64 -28.31
CA GLN A 108 -6.78 14.67 -28.85
C GLN A 108 -6.14 15.50 -27.72
N PRO A 109 -4.88 15.94 -27.89
CA PRO A 109 -4.26 16.91 -27.00
C PRO A 109 -5.05 18.22 -26.94
N PHE A 110 -4.92 18.92 -25.81
CA PHE A 110 -5.50 20.25 -25.65
C PHE A 110 -4.89 21.23 -26.66
N THR A 111 -5.73 21.78 -27.53
CA THR A 111 -5.39 22.88 -28.44
C THR A 111 -5.82 24.25 -27.91
N TYR A 112 -6.75 24.25 -26.95
CA TYR A 112 -7.24 25.39 -26.22
C TYR A 112 -7.18 25.09 -24.72
N SER A 113 -6.87 26.11 -23.92
CA SER A 113 -6.99 26.02 -22.47
C SER A 113 -7.39 27.34 -21.84
N TYR A 114 -8.08 27.24 -20.71
CA TYR A 114 -8.46 28.40 -19.90
C TYR A 114 -8.00 28.22 -18.45
N TRP A 115 -6.74 27.80 -18.29
CA TRP A 115 -6.11 27.59 -16.99
C TRP A 115 -6.09 28.87 -16.15
N SER A 116 -6.35 28.72 -14.85
CA SER A 116 -6.17 29.80 -13.89
C SER A 116 -4.69 30.03 -13.60
N GLY A 117 -4.19 31.24 -13.83
CA GLY A 117 -2.87 31.66 -13.33
C GLY A 117 -1.73 30.72 -13.72
N ALA A 118 -1.09 30.11 -12.71
CA ALA A 118 0.08 29.22 -12.88
C ALA A 118 -0.28 27.75 -13.15
N ASN A 119 -1.57 27.42 -13.32
CA ASN A 119 -1.99 26.06 -13.65
C ASN A 119 -1.58 25.66 -15.09
N PRO A 120 -1.38 24.36 -15.37
CA PRO A 120 -1.40 23.26 -14.39
C PRO A 120 -0.16 23.28 -13.50
N ASP A 121 -0.34 23.27 -12.18
CA ASP A 121 0.76 23.44 -11.22
C ASP A 121 1.20 22.13 -10.55
N PHE A 122 0.42 21.06 -10.73
CA PHE A 122 0.64 19.75 -10.15
C PHE A 122 0.89 19.80 -8.64
N GLU A 123 0.17 20.65 -7.89
CA GLU A 123 0.46 20.98 -6.48
C GLU A 123 0.67 19.74 -5.60
N THR A 124 -0.12 18.67 -5.81
CA THR A 124 -0.03 17.42 -5.03
C THR A 124 0.78 16.30 -5.68
N ASN A 125 1.47 16.55 -6.79
CA ASN A 125 2.08 15.53 -7.67
C ASN A 125 1.11 14.44 -8.17
N SER A 126 -0.21 14.65 -8.04
CA SER A 126 -1.26 13.70 -8.41
C SER A 126 -2.48 14.37 -9.06
N GLU A 127 -2.34 15.63 -9.46
CA GLU A 127 -3.40 16.42 -10.09
C GLU A 127 -3.40 16.16 -11.59
N TYR A 128 -4.18 15.17 -12.00
CA TYR A 128 -4.22 14.68 -13.38
C TYR A 128 -5.55 14.93 -14.07
N CYS A 129 -6.56 15.43 -13.36
CA CYS A 129 -7.91 15.64 -13.88
C CYS A 129 -8.26 17.12 -13.88
N VAL A 130 -9.15 17.54 -14.78
CA VAL A 130 -9.46 18.97 -14.97
C VAL A 130 -10.83 19.32 -14.42
N GLN A 131 -10.89 20.36 -13.60
CA GLN A 131 -12.14 21.00 -13.16
C GLN A 131 -12.28 22.40 -13.76
N ILE A 132 -13.52 22.87 -13.89
CA ILE A 132 -13.85 24.30 -14.07
C ILE A 132 -14.43 24.87 -12.76
N GLY A 133 -14.55 26.20 -12.69
CA GLY A 133 -15.05 26.88 -11.49
C GLY A 133 -13.94 27.27 -10.51
N TRP A 134 -12.71 27.43 -11.01
CA TRP A 134 -11.66 28.10 -10.27
C TRP A 134 -11.76 29.61 -10.45
N GLY A 135 -11.75 30.35 -9.35
CA GLY A 135 -11.99 31.80 -9.37
C GLY A 135 -13.40 32.19 -9.82
N TYR A 136 -13.60 33.48 -10.15
CA TYR A 136 -14.91 34.03 -10.49
C TYR A 136 -15.32 33.86 -11.96
N ASN A 137 -14.39 33.45 -12.83
CA ASN A 137 -14.56 33.42 -14.28
C ASN A 137 -14.64 32.00 -14.87
N MET A 138 -14.79 30.97 -14.03
CA MET A 138 -14.82 29.56 -14.44
C MET A 138 -13.52 29.08 -15.10
N GLU A 139 -12.39 29.61 -14.63
CA GLU A 139 -11.08 29.16 -15.07
C GLU A 139 -10.84 27.70 -14.64
N TRP A 140 -9.91 27.05 -15.35
CA TRP A 140 -9.61 25.64 -15.16
C TRP A 140 -8.52 25.46 -14.09
N ASN A 141 -8.60 24.36 -13.35
CA ASN A 141 -7.56 23.92 -12.41
C ASN A 141 -7.30 22.43 -12.67
N ASP A 142 -6.04 22.01 -12.66
CA ASP A 142 -5.75 20.59 -12.50
C ASP A 142 -6.03 20.20 -11.06
N LYS A 143 -6.59 19.02 -10.86
CA LYS A 143 -6.98 18.56 -9.54
C LYS A 143 -6.81 17.06 -9.41
N SER A 144 -6.53 16.60 -8.19
CA SER A 144 -6.50 15.17 -7.88
C SER A 144 -7.82 14.52 -8.29
N CYS A 145 -7.74 13.48 -9.12
CA CYS A 145 -8.89 12.79 -9.70
C CYS A 145 -9.82 12.15 -8.65
N ASP A 146 -9.29 11.90 -7.45
CA ASP A 146 -10.03 11.35 -6.31
C ASP A 146 -10.82 12.42 -5.52
N SER A 147 -10.62 13.71 -5.85
CA SER A 147 -11.42 14.80 -5.27
C SER A 147 -12.89 14.61 -5.65
N ARG A 148 -13.81 15.03 -4.76
CA ARG A 148 -15.24 14.87 -5.01
C ARG A 148 -15.85 16.20 -5.41
N LEU A 149 -16.39 16.29 -6.62
CA LEU A 149 -16.99 17.50 -7.19
C LEU A 149 -18.24 17.12 -8.01
N GLY A 150 -19.00 18.11 -8.46
CA GLY A 150 -19.99 17.91 -9.51
C GLY A 150 -19.34 17.59 -10.86
N TYR A 151 -20.14 17.32 -11.89
CA TYR A 151 -19.64 17.04 -13.24
C TYR A 151 -20.59 17.54 -14.32
N ILE A 152 -20.05 17.78 -15.51
CA ILE A 152 -20.80 18.18 -16.71
C ILE A 152 -20.53 17.20 -17.86
N CYS A 153 -21.60 16.66 -18.43
CA CYS A 153 -21.56 15.80 -19.61
C CYS A 153 -22.05 16.53 -20.85
N GLU A 154 -21.58 16.11 -22.02
CA GLU A 154 -22.07 16.52 -23.34
C GLU A 154 -22.56 15.32 -24.16
N LEU A 155 -23.57 15.56 -24.99
CA LEU A 155 -23.92 14.60 -26.04
C LEU A 155 -22.85 14.59 -27.14
N PRO A 156 -22.62 13.44 -27.80
CA PRO A 156 -21.86 13.39 -29.04
C PRO A 156 -22.53 14.28 -30.10
N GLN A 157 -21.78 15.18 -30.76
CA GLN A 157 -22.33 15.99 -31.86
C GLN A 157 -22.61 15.09 -33.08
N GLN A 158 -23.76 15.26 -33.74
CA GLN A 158 -24.16 14.49 -34.93
C GLN A 158 -23.23 14.73 -36.14
N GLU A 159 -22.57 15.88 -36.20
CA GLU A 159 -21.64 16.25 -37.28
C GLU A 159 -20.45 15.27 -37.41
N ASP A 160 -20.13 14.52 -36.34
CA ASP A 160 -19.10 13.48 -36.36
C ASP A 160 -19.50 12.20 -37.13
N TRP A 161 -20.80 11.97 -37.35
CA TRP A 161 -21.31 10.72 -37.96
C TRP A 161 -21.77 10.87 -39.42
N GLU A 162 -22.28 12.02 -39.85
CA GLU A 162 -22.81 12.18 -41.21
C GLU A 162 -21.78 12.70 -42.23
N GLY A 163 -20.69 13.34 -41.78
CA GLY A 163 -19.67 13.93 -42.66
C GLY A 163 -18.59 12.98 -43.21
N LYS A 164 -18.66 11.68 -42.94
CA LYS A 164 -17.60 10.71 -43.28
C LYS A 164 -18.01 9.59 -44.24
N GLN A 165 -19.24 9.50 -44.74
CA GLN A 165 -19.65 8.28 -45.45
C GLN A 165 -19.23 8.15 -46.93
N GLU A 166 -18.63 9.15 -47.57
CA GLU A 166 -18.33 9.00 -49.02
C GLU A 166 -16.91 8.55 -49.39
N ASN A 167 -15.94 8.54 -48.44
CA ASN A 167 -14.54 8.12 -48.70
C ASN A 167 -13.99 7.08 -47.69
N THR A 168 -14.86 6.43 -46.90
CA THR A 168 -14.45 5.80 -45.64
C THR A 168 -14.13 4.32 -45.68
N LEU A 169 -14.69 3.49 -46.58
CA LEU A 169 -14.50 2.05 -46.42
C LEU A 169 -13.02 1.61 -46.58
N PRO A 170 -12.26 2.07 -47.59
CA PRO A 170 -10.83 1.74 -47.69
C PRO A 170 -10.00 2.36 -46.55
N ASN A 171 -10.29 3.60 -46.15
CA ASN A 171 -9.57 4.27 -45.06
C ASN A 171 -9.88 3.68 -43.68
N LEU A 172 -11.10 3.22 -43.46
CA LEU A 172 -11.51 2.53 -42.24
C LEU A 172 -10.90 1.13 -42.19
N MET A 173 -10.86 0.41 -43.31
CA MET A 173 -10.18 -0.89 -43.39
C MET A 173 -8.67 -0.76 -43.18
N ASN A 174 -8.04 0.29 -43.73
CA ASN A 174 -6.62 0.57 -43.48
C ASN A 174 -6.38 0.93 -42.01
N LYS A 175 -7.20 1.80 -41.41
CA LYS A 175 -7.12 2.11 -39.97
C LYS A 175 -7.40 0.89 -39.09
N LEU A 176 -8.32 0.03 -39.50
CA LEU A 176 -8.62 -1.21 -38.79
C LEU A 176 -7.43 -2.18 -38.88
N GLN A 177 -6.76 -2.24 -40.03
CA GLN A 177 -5.52 -3.00 -40.20
C GLN A 177 -4.38 -2.43 -39.35
N GLU A 178 -4.21 -1.10 -39.30
CA GLU A 178 -3.23 -0.43 -38.43
C GLU A 178 -3.50 -0.73 -36.96
N VAL A 179 -4.75 -0.58 -36.50
CA VAL A 179 -5.14 -0.91 -35.13
C VAL A 179 -4.94 -2.40 -34.84
N GLN A 180 -5.28 -3.28 -35.78
CA GLN A 180 -5.05 -4.73 -35.63
C GLN A 180 -3.56 -5.05 -35.54
N GLN A 181 -2.71 -4.36 -36.30
CA GLN A 181 -1.27 -4.51 -36.22
C GLN A 181 -0.75 -4.04 -34.85
N LEU A 182 -1.20 -2.88 -34.35
CA LEU A 182 -0.83 -2.40 -33.01
C LEU A 182 -1.27 -3.36 -31.90
N ILE A 183 -2.45 -3.97 -32.02
CA ILE A 183 -2.93 -4.99 -31.08
C ILE A 183 -2.02 -6.23 -31.11
N ASN A 184 -1.61 -6.68 -32.30
CA ASN A 184 -0.72 -7.82 -32.45
C ASN A 184 0.67 -7.53 -31.87
N GLU A 185 1.23 -6.35 -32.16
CA GLU A 185 2.51 -5.91 -31.60
C GLU A 185 2.45 -5.77 -30.08
N ASP A 186 1.34 -5.30 -29.53
CA ASP A 186 1.13 -5.23 -28.08
C ASP A 186 1.06 -6.63 -27.44
N ALA A 187 0.38 -7.57 -28.11
CA ALA A 187 0.32 -8.96 -27.66
C ALA A 187 1.72 -9.62 -27.70
N GLU A 188 2.50 -9.38 -28.76
CA GLU A 188 3.89 -9.86 -28.85
C GLU A 188 4.78 -9.23 -27.78
N ARG A 189 4.70 -7.92 -27.57
CA ARG A 189 5.43 -7.24 -26.49
C ARG A 189 5.07 -7.81 -25.13
N LYS A 190 3.78 -8.03 -24.83
CA LYS A 190 3.33 -8.68 -23.59
C LYS A 190 3.91 -10.08 -23.44
N ASN A 191 3.98 -10.87 -24.51
CA ASN A 191 4.61 -12.19 -24.47
C ASN A 191 6.11 -12.11 -24.17
N ILE A 192 6.84 -11.17 -24.79
CA ILE A 192 8.26 -10.94 -24.51
C ILE A 192 8.46 -10.55 -23.05
N TRP A 193 7.70 -9.57 -22.55
CA TRP A 193 7.74 -9.16 -21.15
C TRP A 193 7.46 -10.33 -20.18
N HIS A 194 6.48 -11.18 -20.49
CA HIS A 194 6.21 -12.38 -19.70
C HIS A 194 7.37 -13.39 -19.73
N MET A 195 7.99 -13.60 -20.90
CA MET A 195 9.14 -14.50 -21.03
C MET A 195 10.36 -13.97 -20.25
N GLU A 196 10.66 -12.67 -20.36
CA GLU A 196 11.73 -12.02 -19.61
C GLU A 196 11.49 -12.07 -18.09
N ALA A 197 10.25 -11.84 -17.66
CA ALA A 197 9.88 -11.94 -16.25
C ALA A 197 10.08 -13.37 -15.69
N GLU A 198 9.72 -14.40 -16.46
CA GLU A 198 9.94 -15.80 -16.06
C GLU A 198 11.44 -16.18 -16.06
N ASP A 199 12.24 -15.68 -17.01
CA ASP A 199 13.70 -15.88 -17.01
C ASP A 199 14.36 -15.24 -15.77
N GLN A 200 13.98 -14.00 -15.43
CA GLN A 200 14.47 -13.33 -14.23
C GLN A 200 14.05 -14.06 -12.95
N LYS A 201 12.80 -14.52 -12.88
CA LYS A 201 12.30 -15.33 -11.77
C LYS A 201 13.07 -16.63 -11.62
N TYR A 202 13.42 -17.31 -12.72
CA TYR A 202 14.26 -18.50 -12.67
C TYR A 202 15.67 -18.20 -12.14
N LYS A 203 16.30 -17.10 -12.59
CA LYS A 203 17.61 -16.65 -12.09
C LYS A 203 17.58 -16.34 -10.60
N ILE A 204 16.58 -15.57 -10.15
CA ILE A 204 16.39 -15.25 -8.73
C ILE A 204 16.17 -16.53 -7.91
N GLN A 205 15.37 -17.47 -8.41
CA GLN A 205 15.13 -18.74 -7.71
C GLN A 205 16.41 -19.58 -7.60
N TYR A 206 17.23 -19.60 -8.65
CA TYR A 206 18.52 -20.29 -8.63
C TYR A 206 19.47 -19.69 -7.59
N GLU A 207 19.62 -18.37 -7.57
CA GLU A 207 20.43 -17.66 -6.56
C GLU A 207 19.91 -17.88 -5.14
N LEU A 208 18.58 -17.84 -4.95
CA LEU A 208 17.93 -18.10 -3.67
C LEU A 208 18.26 -19.50 -3.15
N ASN A 209 18.24 -20.52 -4.02
CA ASN A 209 18.58 -21.89 -3.62
C ASN A 209 20.06 -21.99 -3.24
N ASN A 210 20.96 -21.38 -4.01
CA ASN A 210 22.39 -21.38 -3.70
C ASN A 210 22.68 -20.66 -2.36
N LEU A 211 22.01 -19.54 -2.08
CA LEU A 211 22.12 -18.84 -0.79
C LEU A 211 21.58 -19.67 0.38
N LYS A 212 20.49 -20.42 0.18
CA LYS A 212 19.96 -21.34 1.20
C LYS A 212 20.94 -22.44 1.54
N ASP A 213 21.57 -23.05 0.54
CA ASP A 213 22.57 -24.10 0.75
C ASP A 213 23.78 -23.57 1.52
N GLN A 214 24.25 -22.36 1.19
CA GLN A 214 25.31 -21.68 1.92
C GLN A 214 24.94 -21.39 3.38
N LEU A 215 23.72 -20.90 3.63
CA LEU A 215 23.23 -20.65 4.98
C LEU A 215 23.18 -21.93 5.81
N GLN A 216 22.63 -23.01 5.24
CA GLN A 216 22.55 -24.30 5.92
C GLN A 216 23.94 -24.86 6.26
N GLN A 217 24.91 -24.69 5.38
CA GLN A 217 26.30 -25.09 5.63
C GLN A 217 26.92 -24.28 6.77
N LEU A 218 26.74 -22.95 6.78
CA LEU A 218 27.22 -22.08 7.86
C LEU A 218 26.60 -22.43 9.21
N GLU A 219 25.29 -22.72 9.24
CA GLU A 219 24.60 -23.15 10.46
C GLU A 219 25.19 -24.46 11.01
N LYS A 220 25.42 -25.43 10.12
CA LYS A 220 26.03 -26.71 10.49
C LYS A 220 27.45 -26.54 11.04
N GLU A 221 28.26 -25.70 10.40
CA GLU A 221 29.63 -25.41 10.86
C GLU A 221 29.63 -24.73 12.24
N ASN A 222 28.71 -23.79 12.47
CA ASN A 222 28.55 -23.13 13.76
C ASN A 222 28.12 -24.10 14.87
N LEU A 223 27.19 -25.03 14.56
CA LEU A 223 26.76 -26.07 15.51
C LEU A 223 27.93 -26.99 15.89
N ILE A 224 28.70 -27.47 14.91
CA ILE A 224 29.89 -28.30 15.15
C ILE A 224 30.92 -27.56 16.01
N LYS A 225 31.13 -26.27 15.75
CA LYS A 225 32.07 -25.44 16.53
C LYS A 225 31.59 -25.31 17.98
N LYS A 226 30.29 -25.12 18.20
CA LYS A 226 29.69 -25.03 19.54
C LYS A 226 29.77 -26.36 20.30
N GLU A 227 29.52 -27.48 19.63
CA GLU A 227 29.66 -28.83 20.20
C GLU A 227 31.09 -29.09 20.67
N LYS A 228 32.10 -28.80 19.82
CA LYS A 228 33.52 -28.94 20.20
C LYS A 228 33.91 -28.07 21.40
N LEU A 229 33.34 -26.87 21.53
CA LEU A 229 33.57 -26.00 22.69
C LEU A 229 32.94 -26.61 23.96
N LEU A 230 31.73 -27.15 23.84
CA LEU A 230 31.03 -27.79 24.95
C LEU A 230 31.77 -29.06 25.42
N GLU A 231 32.24 -29.90 24.49
CA GLU A 231 33.05 -31.07 24.80
C GLU A 231 34.32 -30.70 25.55
N LYS A 232 35.05 -29.67 25.10
CA LYS A 232 36.25 -29.17 25.81
C LYS A 232 35.92 -28.69 27.22
N SER A 233 34.80 -27.99 27.39
CA SER A 233 34.33 -27.54 28.70
C SER A 233 34.00 -28.73 29.61
N LEU A 234 33.26 -29.72 29.09
CA LEU A 234 32.89 -30.92 29.83
C LEU A 234 34.12 -31.73 30.24
N GLN A 235 35.09 -31.92 29.34
CA GLN A 235 36.35 -32.61 29.65
C GLN A 235 37.14 -31.87 30.74
N THR A 236 37.11 -30.55 30.74
CA THR A 236 37.73 -29.74 31.80
C THR A 236 37.03 -29.96 33.14
N GLU A 237 35.69 -29.97 33.15
CA GLU A 237 34.90 -30.23 34.36
C GLU A 237 35.14 -31.64 34.93
N ILE A 238 35.20 -32.66 34.07
CA ILE A 238 35.51 -34.05 34.46
C ILE A 238 36.89 -34.10 35.12
N LYS A 239 37.92 -33.51 34.50
CA LYS A 239 39.27 -33.45 35.09
C LYS A 239 39.28 -32.78 36.46
N VAL A 240 38.53 -31.70 36.63
CA VAL A 240 38.39 -31.02 37.94
C VAL A 240 37.74 -31.95 38.95
N LYS A 241 36.65 -32.64 38.59
CA LYS A 241 35.98 -33.63 39.45
C LYS A 241 36.91 -34.77 39.87
N GLU A 242 37.69 -35.32 38.94
CA GLU A 242 38.68 -36.36 39.22
C GLU A 242 39.76 -35.89 40.20
N ILE A 243 40.26 -34.66 40.03
CA ILE A 243 41.23 -34.06 40.94
C ILE A 243 40.62 -33.89 42.34
N LEU A 244 39.39 -33.39 42.43
CA LEU A 244 38.69 -33.21 43.71
C LEU A 244 38.46 -34.56 44.41
N GLN A 245 38.01 -35.58 43.67
CA GLN A 245 37.81 -36.92 44.20
C GLN A 245 39.11 -37.48 44.79
N LYS A 246 40.23 -37.38 44.05
CA LYS A 246 41.55 -37.81 44.53
C LYS A 246 41.98 -37.05 45.79
N LYS A 247 41.75 -35.74 45.86
CA LYS A 247 42.11 -34.92 47.03
C LYS A 247 41.24 -35.23 48.25
N LEU A 248 39.96 -35.56 48.06
CA LEU A 248 39.02 -35.84 49.14
C LEU A 248 39.09 -37.26 49.67
N GLN A 249 39.67 -38.19 48.91
CA GLN A 249 39.83 -39.61 49.28
C GLN A 249 40.40 -39.80 50.69
N LYS A 250 41.60 -39.28 50.94
CA LYS A 250 42.31 -39.45 52.21
C LYS A 250 41.64 -38.74 53.39
N PRO A 251 41.18 -37.48 53.26
CA PRO A 251 40.33 -36.85 54.27
C PRO A 251 39.07 -37.67 54.60
N LEU A 252 38.40 -38.26 53.61
CA LEU A 252 37.22 -39.10 53.85
C LEU A 252 37.57 -40.38 54.63
N GLU A 253 38.64 -41.06 54.25
CA GLU A 253 39.12 -42.27 54.93
C GLU A 253 39.45 -41.95 56.39
N MET A 254 40.23 -40.89 56.63
CA MET A 254 40.58 -40.42 57.98
C MET A 254 39.34 -40.02 58.79
N TRP A 255 38.35 -39.37 58.16
CA TRP A 255 37.10 -39.01 58.83
C TRP A 255 36.29 -40.25 59.22
N SER A 256 36.24 -41.27 58.36
CA SER A 256 35.58 -42.56 58.64
C SER A 256 36.24 -43.29 59.80
N GLU A 257 37.58 -43.35 59.83
CA GLU A 257 38.35 -43.92 60.95
C GLU A 257 38.05 -43.20 62.28
N LEU A 258 38.00 -41.87 62.27
CA LEU A 258 37.65 -41.07 63.45
C LEU A 258 36.22 -41.36 63.94
N GLN A 259 35.26 -41.57 63.05
CA GLN A 259 33.90 -41.96 63.44
C GLN A 259 33.87 -43.35 64.09
N GLN A 260 34.57 -44.33 63.52
CA GLN A 260 34.68 -45.68 64.10
C GLN A 260 35.32 -45.66 65.50
N LEU A 261 36.36 -44.85 65.68
CA LEU A 261 36.97 -44.63 66.99
C LEU A 261 35.99 -43.97 67.97
N ARG A 262 35.29 -42.91 67.54
CA ARG A 262 34.28 -42.24 68.37
C ARG A 262 33.19 -43.21 68.84
N GLU A 263 32.67 -44.07 67.96
CA GLU A 263 31.67 -45.08 68.33
C GLU A 263 32.22 -46.11 69.32
N LYS A 264 33.47 -46.56 69.12
CA LYS A 264 34.15 -47.49 70.02
C LYS A 264 34.32 -46.92 71.43
N TYR A 265 34.67 -45.64 71.56
CA TYR A 265 34.86 -44.98 72.86
C TYR A 265 33.56 -44.45 73.49
N SER A 266 32.53 -44.19 72.70
CA SER A 266 31.16 -43.89 73.17
C SER A 266 30.53 -45.06 73.94
N LYS A 267 30.94 -46.31 73.62
CA LYS A 267 30.44 -47.54 74.25
C LYS A 267 31.26 -48.04 75.45
N LYS A 268 32.28 -47.29 75.93
CA LYS A 268 33.05 -47.62 77.15
C LYS A 268 32.52 -46.83 78.38
N PRO A 269 32.44 -47.42 79.59
CA PRO A 269 31.97 -46.72 80.79
C PRO A 269 32.98 -45.67 81.25
N LYS A 270 32.50 -44.56 81.85
CA LYS A 270 33.36 -43.54 82.49
C LYS A 270 33.96 -44.09 83.80
N GLU A 271 35.24 -44.44 83.80
CA GLU A 271 36.02 -44.74 85.02
C GLU A 271 37.39 -44.03 85.00
N SER A 272 37.89 -43.73 86.22
CA SER A 272 38.79 -42.64 86.65
C SER A 272 40.24 -42.65 86.15
N ALA A 273 40.80 -41.46 85.94
CA ALA A 273 42.21 -41.20 85.60
C ALA A 273 43.18 -41.41 86.79
N PRO A 274 44.41 -41.91 86.54
CA PRO A 274 45.58 -41.64 87.38
C PRO A 274 46.55 -40.66 86.72
N SER A 275 47.23 -39.89 87.58
CA SER A 275 48.22 -38.86 87.28
C SER A 275 49.53 -39.44 86.74
N GLU A 276 49.94 -39.01 85.55
CA GLU A 276 51.36 -38.91 85.22
C GLU A 276 51.56 -37.74 84.25
N THR A 277 52.14 -36.68 84.78
CA THR A 277 52.63 -35.50 84.07
C THR A 277 53.79 -35.90 83.16
N ILE A 278 53.56 -35.96 81.86
CA ILE A 278 54.61 -35.79 80.86
C ILE A 278 54.46 -34.40 80.26
N GLU A 279 55.43 -33.56 80.60
CA GLU A 279 55.58 -32.18 80.18
C GLU A 279 55.89 -32.14 78.67
N TRP A 280 55.09 -31.37 77.92
CA TRP A 280 55.33 -31.10 76.51
C TRP A 280 56.52 -30.14 76.35
N GLN A 281 57.63 -30.61 75.81
CA GLN A 281 58.57 -29.74 75.10
C GLN A 281 58.29 -29.86 73.60
N GLY A 282 57.98 -28.72 73.02
CA GLY A 282 57.15 -28.64 71.82
C GLY A 282 57.87 -28.42 70.50
N LEU A 283 56.99 -28.27 69.49
CA LEU A 283 57.12 -27.54 68.21
C LEU A 283 57.96 -28.27 67.13
N ARG A 284 57.54 -28.35 65.86
CA ARG A 284 56.54 -27.56 65.11
C ARG A 284 56.14 -28.32 63.84
N LEU A 285 54.84 -28.37 63.58
CA LEU A 285 54.29 -28.53 62.22
C LEU A 285 54.74 -27.33 61.37
N VAL A 286 55.38 -27.60 60.23
CA VAL A 286 55.39 -26.69 59.08
C VAL A 286 54.42 -27.30 58.08
N MET A 287 53.27 -26.66 57.92
CA MET A 287 52.41 -26.90 56.75
C MET A 287 53.00 -26.13 55.57
N GLY A 288 53.33 -26.85 54.50
CA GLY A 288 53.57 -26.32 53.16
C GLY A 288 52.49 -26.84 52.22
#